data_AF-A0A7W1I8R2-F1
#
_entry.id   AF-A0A7W1I8R2-F1
#
_cell.length_a   1.000
_cell.length_b   1.000
_cell.length_c   1.000
_cell.angle_alpha   90.00
_cell.angle_beta   90.00
_cell.angle_gamma   90.00
#
_symmetry.space_group_name_H-M   'P 1'
#
loop_
_entity.id
_entity.type
_entity.pdbx_description
1 polymer ?
#
loop_
_entity_poly.entity_id
_entity_poly.type
_entity_poly.pdbx_seq_one_letter_code
_entity_poly.pdbx_strand_id
1 'polypeptide(L)'
;MILTFRPIKVWPEGWQDPNRRRDYTPFDSSYSATLQLLDRELTHLGTRDATLQVDARETQVRLDGQLKADAKVEHPGAIVTIETAKLGTLVYSCDRYIARWSGKVSWQENLRAIALGLEALRKVERYGIANRGEQYAGYRELGSGIPLGQEPPSTMTADEAARFMSTLANMPAPVDDVIGDPDLADLMYKYAAKTCHPDVGGEAETFKQLGEARRVVARAYAARAYAA
;
A
#
# COMPACT_ATOMS: atom_id res chain seq x y z
N MET A 1 -19.40 -8.77 4.05
CA MET A 1 -18.25 -7.98 3.59
C MET A 1 -18.65 -7.15 2.39
N ILE A 2 -18.18 -5.91 2.35
CA ILE A 2 -18.16 -5.06 1.15
C ILE A 2 -16.71 -5.03 0.69
N LEU A 3 -16.44 -5.61 -0.49
CA LEU A 3 -15.12 -5.63 -1.10
C LEU A 3 -15.14 -4.73 -2.33
N THR A 4 -14.46 -3.59 -2.27
CA THR A 4 -14.41 -2.62 -3.37
C THR A 4 -13.15 -2.80 -4.18
N PHE A 5 -13.28 -3.00 -5.48
CA PHE A 5 -12.16 -3.09 -6.41
C PHE A 5 -11.69 -1.70 -6.83
N ARG A 6 -10.37 -1.55 -6.92
CA ARG A 6 -9.69 -0.38 -7.46
C ARG A 6 -8.47 -0.80 -8.29
N PRO A 7 -8.08 -0.03 -9.31
CA PRO A 7 -6.79 -0.22 -9.95
C PRO A 7 -5.63 0.04 -8.99
N ILE A 8 -4.50 -0.63 -9.22
CA ILE A 8 -3.23 -0.26 -8.61
C ILE A 8 -2.76 1.05 -9.22
N LYS A 9 -2.60 2.08 -8.39
CA LYS A 9 -2.04 3.39 -8.80
C LYS A 9 -0.58 3.54 -8.37
N VAL A 10 -0.26 3.01 -7.20
CA VAL A 10 1.08 3.01 -6.63
C VAL A 10 1.48 1.56 -6.47
N TRP A 11 2.57 1.19 -7.14
CA TRP A 11 3.10 -0.17 -7.09
C TRP A 11 3.92 -0.36 -5.81
N PRO A 12 3.71 -1.45 -5.05
CA PRO A 12 4.51 -1.71 -3.86
C PRO A 12 5.98 -1.96 -4.20
N GLU A 13 6.87 -1.43 -3.38
CA GLU A 13 8.31 -1.66 -3.52
C GLU A 13 8.65 -3.16 -3.41
N GLY A 14 9.54 -3.64 -4.28
CA GLY A 14 10.00 -5.03 -4.27
C GLY A 14 9.08 -6.05 -4.96
N TRP A 15 7.95 -5.62 -5.53
CA TRP A 15 7.14 -6.48 -6.39
C TRP A 15 7.92 -6.90 -7.63
N GLN A 16 7.78 -8.17 -8.00
CA GLN A 16 8.48 -8.72 -9.15
C GLN A 16 7.84 -8.27 -10.47
N ASP A 17 8.64 -8.21 -11.53
CA ASP A 17 8.15 -7.94 -12.88
C ASP A 17 7.01 -8.91 -13.29
N PRO A 18 5.95 -8.44 -13.99
CA PRO A 18 4.85 -9.28 -14.46
C PRO A 18 5.30 -10.54 -15.23
N ASN A 19 6.41 -10.46 -15.96
CA ASN A 19 6.93 -11.54 -16.80
C ASN A 19 7.91 -12.47 -16.07
N ARG A 20 8.22 -12.20 -14.80
CA ARG A 20 9.13 -13.04 -14.04
C ARG A 20 8.47 -14.38 -13.68
N ARG A 21 9.27 -15.45 -13.70
CA ARG A 21 8.82 -16.78 -13.26
C ARG A 21 8.48 -16.74 -11.77
N ARG A 22 7.22 -17.03 -11.45
CA ARG A 22 6.67 -17.09 -10.09
C ARG A 22 6.36 -18.53 -9.68
N ASP A 23 6.27 -18.74 -8.38
CA ASP A 23 5.91 -20.04 -7.82
C ASP A 23 4.42 -20.34 -8.06
N TYR A 24 4.10 -21.60 -8.36
CA TYR A 24 2.70 -22.02 -8.37
C TYR A 24 2.12 -21.96 -6.96
N THR A 25 0.85 -21.54 -6.89
CA THR A 25 0.08 -21.56 -5.64
C THR A 25 0.13 -22.97 -5.00
N PRO A 26 0.46 -23.08 -3.70
CA PRO A 26 0.32 -24.32 -2.96
C PRO A 26 -1.13 -24.54 -2.47
N PHE A 27 -2.01 -23.56 -2.68
CA PHE A 27 -3.37 -23.58 -2.15
C PHE A 27 -4.34 -24.26 -3.11
N ASP A 28 -5.24 -25.06 -2.57
CA ASP A 28 -6.40 -25.56 -3.30
C ASP A 28 -7.70 -25.05 -2.67
N SER A 29 -8.10 -23.83 -3.07
CA SER A 29 -9.33 -23.19 -2.63
C SER A 29 -10.04 -22.53 -3.80
N SER A 30 -11.37 -22.44 -3.73
CA SER A 30 -12.16 -21.62 -4.66
C SER A 30 -12.09 -20.15 -4.27
N TYR A 31 -12.37 -19.26 -5.23
CA TYR A 31 -12.47 -17.83 -4.98
C TYR A 31 -13.55 -17.49 -3.94
N SER A 32 -14.71 -18.15 -4.02
CA SER A 32 -15.79 -17.98 -3.04
C SER A 32 -15.36 -18.36 -1.62
N ALA A 33 -14.60 -19.45 -1.46
CA ALA A 33 -14.05 -19.84 -0.16
C ALA A 33 -13.00 -18.84 0.35
N THR A 34 -12.22 -18.23 -0.55
CA THR A 34 -11.32 -17.12 -0.21
C THR A 34 -12.08 -15.90 0.32
N LEU A 35 -13.17 -15.50 -0.35
CA LEU A 35 -14.01 -14.38 0.08
C LEU A 35 -14.69 -14.65 1.43
N GLN A 36 -15.15 -15.88 1.68
CA GLN A 36 -15.72 -16.28 2.98
C GLN A 36 -14.68 -16.23 4.09
N LEU A 37 -13.44 -16.69 3.82
CA LEU A 37 -12.34 -16.54 4.78
C LEU A 37 -12.10 -15.06 5.07
N LEU A 38 -11.95 -14.24 4.02
CA LEU A 38 -11.67 -12.82 4.16
C LEU A 38 -12.76 -12.10 4.97
N ASP A 39 -14.05 -12.33 4.67
CA ASP A 39 -15.18 -11.76 5.41
C ASP A 39 -15.13 -12.10 6.91
N ARG A 40 -14.79 -13.35 7.23
CA ARG A 40 -14.62 -13.80 8.62
C ARG A 40 -13.46 -13.08 9.31
N GLU A 41 -12.31 -12.97 8.66
CA GLU A 41 -11.15 -12.29 9.25
C GLU A 41 -11.36 -10.77 9.37
N LEU A 42 -12.01 -10.12 8.41
CA LEU A 42 -12.41 -8.71 8.52
C LEU A 42 -13.33 -8.49 9.72
N THR A 43 -14.33 -9.35 9.89
CA THR A 43 -15.25 -9.29 11.05
C THR A 43 -14.48 -9.38 12.37
N HIS A 44 -13.42 -10.19 12.43
CA HIS A 44 -12.55 -10.26 13.61
C HIS A 44 -11.73 -8.98 13.85
N LEU A 45 -11.35 -8.27 12.78
CA LEU A 45 -10.71 -6.95 12.86
C LEU A 45 -11.70 -5.82 13.21
N GLY A 46 -13.00 -6.12 13.28
CA GLY A 46 -14.05 -5.17 13.60
C GLY A 46 -14.50 -4.30 12.43
N THR A 47 -14.24 -4.74 11.19
CA THR A 47 -14.72 -4.09 9.97
C THR A 47 -15.33 -5.11 9.02
N ARG A 48 -16.08 -4.65 8.03
CA ARG A 48 -16.55 -5.49 6.92
C ARG A 48 -16.16 -4.91 5.57
N ASP A 49 -15.44 -3.80 5.58
CA ASP A 49 -15.11 -3.03 4.41
C ASP A 49 -13.62 -3.21 4.12
N ALA A 50 -13.32 -3.57 2.88
CA ALA A 50 -11.97 -3.68 2.38
C ALA A 50 -11.89 -3.19 0.95
N THR A 51 -10.76 -2.57 0.61
CA THR A 51 -10.44 -2.21 -0.77
C THR A 51 -9.43 -3.22 -1.31
N LEU A 52 -9.74 -3.81 -2.46
CA LEU A 52 -8.85 -4.70 -3.18
C LEU A 52 -8.31 -3.99 -4.41
N GLN A 53 -7.00 -3.80 -4.45
CA GLN A 53 -6.31 -3.28 -5.61
C GLN A 53 -5.66 -4.40 -6.42
N VAL A 54 -5.92 -4.39 -7.72
CA VAL A 54 -5.34 -5.30 -8.70
C VAL A 54 -4.95 -4.52 -9.95
N ASP A 55 -4.07 -5.09 -10.76
CA ASP A 55 -3.61 -4.47 -12.00
C ASP A 55 -4.64 -4.61 -13.12
N ALA A 56 -5.76 -3.90 -12.95
CA ALA A 56 -6.84 -3.78 -13.90
C ALA A 56 -7.07 -2.31 -14.25
N ARG A 57 -7.53 -2.04 -15.48
CA ARG A 57 -7.92 -0.69 -15.89
C ARG A 57 -9.16 -0.22 -15.12
N GLU A 58 -9.26 1.08 -14.83
CA GLU A 58 -10.43 1.68 -14.16
C GLU A 58 -11.74 1.36 -14.91
N THR A 59 -11.70 1.31 -16.24
CA THR A 59 -12.85 0.95 -17.10
C THR A 59 -13.37 -0.48 -16.90
N GLN A 60 -12.60 -1.33 -16.23
CA GLN A 60 -12.95 -2.72 -15.89
C GLN A 60 -13.62 -2.83 -14.52
N VAL A 61 -13.67 -1.74 -13.75
CA VAL A 61 -14.41 -1.66 -12.49
C VAL A 61 -15.83 -1.16 -12.78
N ARG A 62 -16.82 -1.87 -12.25
CA ARG A 62 -18.25 -1.51 -12.36
C ARG A 62 -18.59 -0.39 -11.37
N LEU A 63 -19.72 0.29 -11.60
CA LEU A 63 -20.20 1.36 -10.71
C LEU A 63 -20.47 0.89 -9.27
N ASP A 64 -20.76 -0.41 -9.09
CA ASP A 64 -20.93 -1.06 -7.78
C ASP A 64 -19.60 -1.41 -7.09
N GLY A 65 -18.47 -1.02 -7.69
CA GLY A 65 -17.14 -1.31 -7.16
C GLY A 65 -16.69 -2.74 -7.38
N GLN A 66 -17.42 -3.58 -8.13
CA GLN A 66 -16.97 -4.93 -8.49
C GLN A 66 -16.16 -4.93 -9.78
N LEU A 67 -15.22 -5.87 -9.90
CA LEU A 67 -14.53 -6.11 -11.15
C LEU A 67 -15.48 -6.77 -12.17
N LYS A 68 -15.42 -6.37 -13.44
CA LYS A 68 -16.15 -7.06 -14.51
C LYS A 68 -15.70 -8.53 -14.62
N ALA A 69 -16.61 -9.42 -15.03
CA ALA A 69 -16.33 -10.85 -15.13
C ALA A 69 -15.26 -11.18 -16.18
N ASP A 70 -15.15 -10.37 -17.23
CA ASP A 70 -14.18 -10.47 -18.32
C ASP A 70 -12.95 -9.57 -18.12
N ALA A 71 -12.81 -8.97 -16.93
CA ALA A 71 -11.71 -8.07 -16.65
C ALA A 71 -10.35 -8.75 -16.79
N LYS A 72 -9.47 -8.10 -17.55
CA LYS A 72 -8.08 -8.52 -17.68
C LYS A 72 -7.27 -7.88 -16.56
N VAL A 73 -6.65 -8.74 -15.76
CA VAL A 73 -5.67 -8.36 -14.75
C VAL A 73 -4.30 -8.77 -15.27
N GLU A 74 -3.42 -7.80 -15.51
CA GLU A 74 -2.13 -8.03 -16.18
C GLU A 74 -1.10 -8.59 -15.19
N HIS A 75 -0.90 -7.93 -14.06
CA HIS A 75 -0.04 -8.42 -12.99
C HIS A 75 -0.79 -9.34 -11.99
N PRO A 76 -0.20 -10.48 -11.56
CA PRO A 76 -0.87 -11.44 -10.68
C PRO A 76 -0.99 -10.96 -9.22
N GLY A 77 -0.41 -9.84 -8.84
CA GLY A 77 -0.42 -9.35 -7.47
C GLY A 77 -1.76 -8.78 -7.01
N ALA A 78 -1.97 -8.80 -5.70
CA ALA A 78 -3.14 -8.24 -5.02
C ALA A 78 -2.70 -7.39 -3.82
N ILE A 79 -3.40 -6.28 -3.60
CA ILE A 79 -3.23 -5.42 -2.42
C ILE A 79 -4.60 -5.31 -1.74
N VAL A 80 -4.65 -5.54 -0.44
CA VAL A 80 -5.85 -5.39 0.37
C VAL A 80 -5.60 -4.31 1.41
N THR A 81 -6.39 -3.25 1.32
CA THR A 81 -6.40 -2.15 2.29
C THR A 81 -7.63 -2.28 3.16
N ILE A 82 -7.41 -2.28 4.47
CA ILE A 82 -8.43 -2.48 5.49
C ILE A 82 -8.39 -1.30 6.43
N GLU A 83 -9.52 -0.61 6.57
CA GLU A 83 -9.67 0.45 7.55
C GLU A 83 -10.28 -0.13 8.83
N THR A 84 -9.59 0.06 9.95
CA THR A 84 -10.05 -0.40 11.25
C THR A 84 -10.09 0.76 12.23
N ALA A 85 -11.14 0.82 13.05
CA ALA A 85 -11.27 1.85 14.08
C ALA A 85 -10.20 1.73 15.18
N LYS A 86 -9.63 0.54 15.39
CA LYS A 86 -8.70 0.25 16.50
C LYS A 86 -7.23 0.23 16.11
N LEU A 87 -6.91 -0.26 14.91
CA LEU A 87 -5.53 -0.48 14.47
C LEU A 87 -5.10 0.51 13.39
N GLY A 88 -6.02 1.36 12.91
CA GLY A 88 -5.80 2.25 11.76
C GLY A 88 -5.91 1.51 10.43
N THR A 89 -5.30 2.09 9.40
CA THR A 89 -5.21 1.51 8.06
C THR A 89 -4.18 0.40 8.03
N LEU A 90 -4.60 -0.78 7.60
CA LEU A 90 -3.75 -1.95 7.40
C LEU A 90 -3.66 -2.25 5.91
N VAL A 91 -2.45 -2.37 5.38
CA VAL A 91 -2.21 -2.68 3.97
C VAL A 91 -1.46 -3.99 3.87
N TYR A 92 -2.03 -4.94 3.14
CA TYR A 92 -1.43 -6.24 2.86
C TYR A 92 -1.25 -6.40 1.37
N SER A 93 -0.05 -6.74 0.93
CA SER A 93 0.25 -6.94 -0.48
C SER A 93 0.87 -8.31 -0.68
N CYS A 94 0.55 -8.96 -1.79
CA CYS A 94 1.16 -10.23 -2.17
C CYS A 94 1.18 -10.36 -3.69
N ASP A 95 2.33 -10.71 -4.25
CA ASP A 95 2.51 -10.98 -5.67
C ASP A 95 3.12 -12.36 -5.94
N ARG A 96 3.45 -13.13 -4.90
CA ARG A 96 4.31 -14.31 -5.00
C ARG A 96 3.81 -15.41 -5.94
N TYR A 97 2.50 -15.64 -5.99
CA TYR A 97 1.93 -16.87 -6.57
C TYR A 97 1.30 -16.66 -7.94
N ILE A 98 1.34 -17.72 -8.76
CA ILE A 98 0.55 -17.86 -9.98
C ILE A 98 -0.43 -19.04 -9.88
N ALA A 99 -1.53 -18.95 -10.61
CA ALA A 99 -2.51 -20.02 -10.70
C ALA A 99 -1.89 -21.30 -11.28
N ARG A 100 -2.16 -22.44 -10.62
CA ARG A 100 -1.71 -23.77 -11.07
C ARG A 100 -2.52 -24.31 -12.24
N TRP A 101 -3.78 -23.88 -12.36
CA TRP A 101 -4.75 -24.40 -13.32
C TRP A 101 -5.32 -23.24 -14.15
N SER A 102 -5.54 -23.48 -15.45
CA SER A 102 -6.02 -22.46 -16.40
C SER A 102 -7.39 -21.86 -16.07
N GLY A 103 -8.19 -22.53 -15.24
CA GLY A 103 -9.49 -22.03 -14.77
C GLY A 103 -9.43 -21.12 -13.54
N LYS A 104 -8.25 -20.91 -12.94
CA LYS A 104 -8.07 -20.01 -11.79
C LYS A 104 -7.33 -18.74 -12.21
N VAL A 105 -7.63 -17.63 -11.53
CA VAL A 105 -7.03 -16.33 -11.82
C VAL A 105 -5.94 -16.03 -10.79
N SER A 106 -4.71 -15.74 -11.24
CA SER A 106 -3.54 -15.65 -10.36
C SER A 106 -3.67 -14.63 -9.23
N TRP A 107 -4.32 -13.49 -9.43
CA TRP A 107 -4.54 -12.51 -8.36
C TRP A 107 -5.45 -13.04 -7.24
N GLN A 108 -6.34 -13.98 -7.54
CA GLN A 108 -7.19 -14.61 -6.52
C GLN A 108 -6.36 -15.53 -5.61
N GLU A 109 -5.27 -16.11 -6.11
CA GLU A 109 -4.34 -16.92 -5.32
C GLU A 109 -3.51 -16.04 -4.37
N ASN A 110 -3.08 -14.86 -4.81
CA ASN A 110 -2.40 -13.91 -3.94
C ASN A 110 -3.36 -13.29 -2.92
N LEU A 111 -4.62 -13.02 -3.29
CA LEU A 111 -5.66 -12.67 -2.32
C LEU A 111 -5.87 -13.77 -1.27
N ARG A 112 -5.84 -15.05 -1.69
CA ARG A 112 -5.93 -16.20 -0.79
C ARG A 112 -4.75 -16.22 0.19
N ALA A 113 -3.54 -15.94 -0.28
CA ALA A 113 -2.36 -15.84 0.58
C ALA A 113 -2.54 -14.75 1.65
N ILE A 114 -3.07 -13.58 1.28
CA ILE A 114 -3.37 -12.49 2.21
C ILE A 114 -4.40 -12.92 3.26
N ALA A 115 -5.52 -13.53 2.84
CA ALA A 115 -6.57 -13.99 3.74
C ALA A 115 -6.06 -15.06 4.73
N LEU A 116 -5.17 -15.97 4.29
CA LEU A 116 -4.50 -16.94 5.16
C LEU A 116 -3.52 -16.27 6.14
N GLY A 117 -2.81 -15.23 5.69
CA GLY A 117 -1.96 -14.41 6.55
C GLY A 117 -2.75 -13.75 7.67
N LEU A 118 -3.90 -13.15 7.37
CA LEU A 118 -4.81 -12.58 8.37
C LEU A 118 -5.29 -13.62 9.38
N GLU A 119 -5.66 -14.82 8.92
CA GLU A 119 -6.06 -15.92 9.82
C GLU A 119 -4.90 -16.35 10.73
N ALA A 120 -3.69 -16.42 10.19
CA ALA A 120 -2.49 -16.76 10.96
C ALA A 120 -2.20 -15.72 12.04
N LEU A 121 -2.22 -14.42 11.71
CA LEU A 121 -2.05 -13.33 12.67
C LEU A 121 -3.09 -13.42 13.79
N ARG A 122 -4.36 -13.65 13.43
CA ARG A 122 -5.42 -13.88 14.42
C ARG A 122 -5.14 -15.09 15.30
N LYS A 123 -4.62 -16.20 14.76
CA LYS A 123 -4.27 -17.40 15.55
C LYS A 123 -3.14 -17.09 16.53
N VAL A 124 -2.12 -16.36 16.11
CA VAL A 124 -1.01 -15.92 16.96
C VAL A 124 -1.53 -15.05 18.11
N GLU A 125 -2.40 -14.06 17.83
CA GLU A 125 -3.05 -13.27 18.88
C GLU A 125 -3.96 -14.11 19.79
N ARG A 126 -4.78 -15.00 19.22
CA ARG A 126 -5.71 -15.86 19.95
C ARG A 126 -4.98 -16.76 20.95
N TYR A 127 -3.82 -17.27 20.58
CA TYR A 127 -3.01 -18.14 21.45
C TYR A 127 -2.05 -17.36 22.35
N GLY A 128 -2.07 -16.02 22.33
CA GLY A 128 -1.24 -15.19 23.19
C GLY A 128 0.26 -15.27 22.88
N ILE A 129 0.61 -15.66 21.65
CA ILE A 129 2.02 -15.84 21.23
C ILE A 129 2.71 -14.47 21.03
N ALA A 130 1.95 -13.40 20.81
CA ALA A 130 2.43 -12.01 20.85
C ALA A 130 1.38 -11.06 21.45
N ASN A 131 1.82 -9.89 21.96
CA ASN A 131 0.94 -8.88 22.54
C ASN A 131 0.00 -8.27 21.49
N ARG A 132 -1.22 -7.93 21.92
CA ARG A 132 -2.32 -7.43 21.05
C ARG A 132 -1.86 -6.23 20.21
N GLY A 133 -1.93 -6.34 18.88
CA GLY A 133 -1.69 -5.22 17.97
C GLY A 133 -0.23 -4.97 17.53
N GLU A 134 0.77 -5.59 18.16
CA GLU A 134 2.19 -5.48 17.73
C GLU A 134 2.41 -6.16 16.37
N GLN A 135 1.73 -7.26 16.11
CA GLN A 135 1.85 -8.03 14.87
C GLN A 135 1.32 -7.28 13.65
N TYR A 136 0.33 -6.40 13.88
CA TYR A 136 -0.26 -5.56 12.84
C TYR A 136 0.55 -4.28 12.59
N ALA A 137 1.46 -3.90 13.51
CA ALA A 137 2.23 -2.67 13.38
C ALA A 137 3.14 -2.67 12.15
N GLY A 138 3.67 -3.82 11.73
CA GLY A 138 4.45 -3.95 10.49
C GLY A 138 3.63 -3.83 9.20
N TYR A 139 2.29 -3.93 9.29
CA TYR A 139 1.35 -3.76 8.18
C TYR A 139 0.54 -2.46 8.28
N ARG A 140 0.76 -1.68 9.35
CA ARG A 140 0.28 -0.31 9.40
C ARG A 140 1.10 0.46 8.39
N GLU A 141 0.43 1.14 7.49
CA GLU A 141 1.07 2.24 6.80
C GLU A 141 1.58 3.23 7.85
N LEU A 142 2.90 3.40 7.92
CA LEU A 142 3.49 4.60 8.48
C LEU A 142 3.08 5.76 7.56
N GLY A 143 1.87 6.28 7.79
CA GLY A 143 1.34 7.48 7.13
C GLY A 143 1.22 7.39 5.61
N SER A 144 0.53 6.41 5.05
CA SER A 144 0.06 6.48 3.65
C SER A 144 -1.40 6.07 3.46
N GLY A 145 -2.15 5.96 4.56
CA GLY A 145 -3.59 5.80 4.51
C GLY A 145 -4.23 7.09 4.03
N ILE A 146 -4.59 7.14 2.75
CA ILE A 146 -5.69 7.97 2.28
C ILE A 146 -6.96 7.09 2.39
N PRO A 147 -7.81 7.28 3.41
CA PRO A 147 -9.24 7.08 3.24
C PRO A 147 -9.74 8.08 2.20
N LEU A 148 -10.34 7.59 1.11
CA LEU A 148 -10.91 8.45 0.09
C LEU A 148 -12.12 9.21 0.66
N GLY A 149 -12.03 10.53 0.80
CA GLY A 149 -13.22 11.38 0.95
C GLY A 149 -13.03 12.72 1.66
N GLN A 150 -12.03 12.87 2.53
CA GLN A 150 -11.66 14.15 3.14
C GLN A 150 -10.20 14.06 3.52
N GLU A 151 -9.35 14.79 2.80
CA GLU A 151 -7.94 14.87 3.14
C GLU A 151 -7.80 15.63 4.46
N PRO A 152 -7.11 15.08 5.49
CA PRO A 152 -6.61 15.93 6.55
C PRO A 152 -5.66 16.95 5.90
N PRO A 153 -5.69 18.23 6.31
CA PRO A 153 -4.78 19.21 5.76
C PRO A 153 -3.35 18.73 6.00
N SER A 154 -2.58 18.54 4.93
CA SER A 154 -1.14 18.44 5.03
C SER A 154 -0.64 19.63 5.83
N THR A 155 0.22 19.40 6.82
CA THR A 155 0.72 20.52 7.65
C THR A 155 1.69 21.42 6.88
N MET A 156 2.18 20.94 5.73
CA MET A 156 3.07 21.65 4.81
C MET A 156 2.56 21.62 3.37
N THR A 157 2.75 22.73 2.67
CA THR A 157 2.55 22.87 1.21
C THR A 157 3.67 22.16 0.44
N ALA A 158 3.48 21.95 -0.87
CA ALA A 158 4.52 21.31 -1.71
C ALA A 158 5.82 22.11 -1.76
N ASP A 159 5.71 23.45 -1.80
CA ASP A 159 6.86 24.34 -1.77
C ASP A 159 7.60 24.28 -0.43
N GLU A 160 6.88 24.23 0.68
CA GLU A 160 7.47 24.08 2.01
C GLU A 160 8.13 22.71 2.18
N ALA A 161 7.51 21.65 1.68
CA ALA A 161 8.07 20.30 1.67
C ALA A 161 9.39 20.22 0.86
N ALA A 162 9.41 20.81 -0.34
CA ALA A 162 10.61 20.86 -1.18
C ALA A 162 11.76 21.63 -0.51
N ARG A 163 11.47 22.80 0.08
CA ARG A 163 12.47 23.59 0.84
C ARG A 163 12.96 22.86 2.07
N PHE A 164 12.08 22.18 2.79
CA PHE A 164 12.43 21.38 3.96
C PHE A 164 13.38 20.24 3.60
N MET A 165 13.08 19.48 2.54
CA MET A 165 13.95 18.41 2.03
C MET A 165 15.32 18.95 1.58
N SER A 166 15.34 20.05 0.83
CA SER A 166 16.58 20.70 0.36
C SER A 166 17.46 21.17 1.53
N THR A 167 16.84 21.71 2.59
CA THR A 167 17.54 22.18 3.79
C THR A 167 18.14 21.01 4.57
N LEU A 168 17.36 19.94 4.82
CA LEU A 168 17.85 18.77 5.57
C LEU A 168 18.89 17.96 4.80
N ALA A 169 18.79 17.91 3.46
CA ALA A 169 19.78 17.27 2.61
C ALA A 169 21.06 18.10 2.43
N ASN A 170 21.06 19.36 2.89
CA ASN A 170 22.11 20.35 2.62
C ASN A 170 22.44 20.46 1.12
N MET A 171 21.39 20.40 0.28
CA MET A 171 21.47 20.39 -1.16
C MET A 171 20.53 21.46 -1.71
N PRO A 172 21.01 22.71 -1.89
CA PRO A 172 20.18 23.80 -2.40
C PRO A 172 19.71 23.48 -3.83
N ALA A 173 18.40 23.45 -4.05
CA ALA A 173 17.81 23.34 -5.38
C ALA A 173 16.53 24.18 -5.49
N PRO A 174 16.19 24.66 -6.69
CA PRO A 174 14.90 25.29 -6.95
C PRO A 174 13.74 24.34 -6.59
N VAL A 175 12.68 24.89 -6.00
CA VAL A 175 11.46 24.13 -5.63
C VAL A 175 10.89 23.39 -6.83
N ASP A 176 10.88 24.04 -8.00
CA ASP A 176 10.34 23.43 -9.22
C ASP A 176 11.16 22.24 -9.71
N ASP A 177 12.47 22.23 -9.51
CA ASP A 177 13.32 21.08 -9.85
C ASP A 177 13.06 19.93 -8.89
N VAL A 178 12.94 20.21 -7.58
CA VAL A 178 12.65 19.19 -6.57
C VAL A 178 11.26 18.58 -6.76
N ILE A 179 10.26 19.38 -7.16
CA ILE A 179 8.92 18.88 -7.46
C ILE A 179 8.85 18.24 -8.85
N GLY A 180 9.62 18.72 -9.82
CA GLY A 180 9.58 18.30 -11.22
C GLY A 180 10.44 17.09 -11.54
N ASP A 181 11.43 16.78 -10.71
CA ASP A 181 12.37 15.67 -10.90
C ASP A 181 12.27 14.67 -9.72
N PRO A 182 11.63 13.50 -9.93
CA PRO A 182 11.47 12.50 -8.87
C PRO A 182 12.79 11.86 -8.45
N ASP A 183 13.80 11.81 -9.33
CA ASP A 183 15.11 11.26 -9.02
C ASP A 183 15.89 12.22 -8.10
N LEU A 184 15.78 13.53 -8.35
CA LEU A 184 16.33 14.55 -7.47
C LEU A 184 15.66 14.53 -6.08
N ALA A 185 14.33 14.41 -6.03
CA ALA A 185 13.59 14.31 -4.77
C ALA A 185 13.99 13.06 -3.95
N ASP A 186 14.16 11.91 -4.61
CA ASP A 186 14.58 10.67 -3.96
C ASP A 186 16.03 10.75 -3.44
N LEU A 187 16.92 11.38 -4.22
CA LEU A 187 18.29 11.66 -3.79
C LEU A 187 18.30 12.54 -2.53
N MET A 188 17.55 13.64 -2.52
CA MET A 188 17.45 14.53 -1.36
C MET A 188 16.89 13.81 -0.13
N TYR A 189 15.87 12.97 -0.31
CA TYR A 189 15.33 12.18 0.79
C TYR A 189 16.39 11.27 1.41
N LYS A 190 17.20 10.56 0.61
CA LYS A 190 18.27 9.68 1.11
C LYS A 190 19.32 10.45 1.92
N TYR A 191 19.74 11.62 1.44
CA TYR A 191 20.71 12.46 2.15
C TYR A 191 20.13 13.06 3.43
N ALA A 192 18.89 13.56 3.40
CA ALA A 192 18.20 14.08 4.57
C ALA A 192 17.99 12.97 5.62
N ALA A 193 17.54 11.79 5.20
CA ALA A 193 17.31 10.64 6.07
C ALA A 193 18.59 10.19 6.77
N LYS A 194 19.72 10.18 6.05
CA LYS A 194 21.04 9.85 6.65
C LYS A 194 21.46 10.84 7.73
N THR A 195 21.02 12.09 7.64
CA THR A 195 21.37 13.16 8.59
C THR A 195 20.43 13.23 9.79
N CYS A 196 19.12 13.03 9.57
CA CYS A 196 18.11 13.18 10.63
C CYS A 196 17.61 11.84 11.22
N HIS A 197 18.22 10.70 10.87
CA HIS A 197 17.81 9.41 11.41
C HIS A 197 17.99 9.35 12.94
N PRO A 198 17.01 8.85 13.71
CA PRO A 198 17.13 8.70 15.16
C PRO A 198 18.33 7.87 15.61
N ASP A 199 18.66 6.83 14.86
CA ASP A 199 19.82 5.96 15.16
C ASP A 199 21.18 6.65 15.00
N VAL A 200 21.24 7.82 14.36
CA VAL A 200 22.47 8.64 14.27
C VAL A 200 22.41 9.90 15.12
N GLY A 201 21.43 10.00 16.03
CA GLY A 201 21.24 11.14 16.93
C GLY A 201 20.28 12.22 16.42
N GLY A 202 19.53 11.96 15.34
CA GLY A 202 18.48 12.86 14.87
C GLY A 202 17.19 12.78 15.70
N GLU A 203 16.32 13.78 15.57
CA GLU A 203 15.01 13.73 16.23
C GLU A 203 14.00 12.91 15.44
N ALA A 204 13.31 12.00 16.13
CA ALA A 204 12.26 11.17 15.55
C ALA A 204 11.12 12.00 14.92
N GLU A 205 10.85 13.19 15.44
CA GLU A 205 9.82 14.07 14.89
C GLU A 205 10.26 14.71 13.56
N THR A 206 11.53 15.12 13.46
CA THR A 206 12.12 15.60 12.19
C THR A 206 12.12 14.50 11.12
N PHE A 207 12.39 13.25 11.52
CA PHE A 207 12.35 12.12 10.60
C PHE A 207 10.93 11.83 10.08
N LYS A 208 9.90 11.96 10.94
CA LYS A 208 8.50 11.87 10.51
C LYS A 208 8.12 13.00 9.55
N GLN A 209 8.52 14.24 9.85
CA GLN A 209 8.29 15.39 8.97
C GLN A 209 8.97 15.22 7.61
N LEU A 210 10.16 14.61 7.56
CA LEU A 210 10.84 14.27 6.30
C LEU A 210 10.03 13.24 5.49
N GLY A 211 9.45 12.24 6.14
CA GLY A 211 8.56 11.28 5.51
C GLY A 211 7.26 11.92 5.00
N GLU A 212 6.71 12.93 5.68
CA GLU A 212 5.59 13.75 5.18
C GLU A 212 6.00 14.58 3.96
N ALA A 213 7.13 15.28 4.03
CA ALA A 213 7.64 16.10 2.94
C ALA A 213 7.83 15.30 1.64
N ARG A 214 8.43 14.10 1.71
CA ARG A 214 8.60 13.20 0.55
C ARG A 214 7.26 12.86 -0.11
N ARG A 215 6.24 12.58 0.71
CA ARG A 215 4.88 12.26 0.23
C ARG A 215 4.23 13.46 -0.46
N VAL A 216 4.36 14.66 0.10
CA VAL A 216 3.80 15.89 -0.49
C VAL A 216 4.48 16.23 -1.83
N VAL A 217 5.80 16.12 -1.92
CA VAL A 217 6.55 16.36 -3.17
C VAL A 217 6.17 15.34 -4.25
N ALA A 218 6.14 14.04 -3.92
CA ALA A 218 5.72 13.00 -4.86
C ALA A 218 4.28 13.19 -5.36
N ARG A 219 3.39 13.68 -4.50
CA ARG A 219 2.01 14.03 -4.89
C ARG A 219 1.97 15.22 -5.85
N ALA A 220 2.76 16.26 -5.61
CA ALA A 220 2.83 17.43 -6.47
C ALA A 220 3.40 17.10 -7.86
N TYR A 221 4.43 16.23 -7.92
CA TYR A 221 4.94 15.68 -9.17
C TYR A 221 3.86 14.95 -9.96
N ALA A 222 3.16 14.01 -9.32
CA ALA A 222 2.09 13.24 -9.97
C ALA A 222 0.98 14.17 -10.50
N ALA A 223 0.55 15.16 -9.73
CA ALA A 223 -0.47 16.13 -10.16
C ALA A 223 -0.02 16.93 -11.41
N ARG A 224 1.26 17.30 -11.51
CA ARG A 224 1.82 17.96 -12.70
C ARG A 224 1.86 17.02 -13.92
N ALA A 225 2.28 15.78 -13.72
CA ALA A 225 2.39 14.79 -14.79
C ALA A 225 1.05 14.40 -15.42
N TYR A 226 -0.06 14.45 -14.65
CA TYR A 226 -1.40 14.16 -15.16
C TYR A 226 -2.13 15.38 -15.77
N ALA A 227 -1.61 16.60 -15.57
CA ALA A 227 -2.18 17.83 -16.12
C ALA A 227 -1.54 18.25 -17.46
N ALA A 228 -0.46 17.58 -17.87
CA ALA A 228 0.25 17.76 -19.14
C ALA A 228 -0.15 16.68 -20.15
#